data_AF-A0A1M5EMR1-F1
#
_entry.id   AF-A0A1M5EMR1-F1
#
_cell.length_a   1.000
_cell.length_b   1.000
_cell.length_c   1.000
_cell.angle_alpha   90.00
_cell.angle_beta   90.00
_cell.angle_gamma   90.00
#
_symmetry.space_group_name_H-M   'P 1'
#
loop_
_entity.id
_entity.type
_entity.pdbx_description
1 polymer ?
#
loop_
_entity_poly.entity_id
_entity_poly.type
_entity_poly.pdbx_seq_one_letter_code
_entity_poly.pdbx_strand_id
1 'polypeptide(L)'
;TQAYLNDNTYDGGNISVETELKSYLENSKIFNSGISAIPSAQVKSTVLSKVGASLYRDSSDERIIDDVNNRTGKIPGSAGGYPDLPKGTAYSDSDKDGMSNEWETANGLNPNDSSDSNKDRDDDGYTNLEEYLHYLTNN
;
A
#
# COMPACT_ATOMS: atom_id res chain seq x y z
N THR A 1 -24.62 -17.69 -25.57
CA THR A 1 -25.26 -16.37 -25.36
C THR A 1 -24.79 -15.46 -26.47
N GLN A 2 -25.69 -15.02 -27.35
CA GLN A 2 -25.32 -14.12 -28.46
C GLN A 2 -25.15 -12.72 -27.87
N ALA A 3 -23.94 -12.16 -27.93
CA ALA A 3 -23.66 -10.78 -27.54
C ALA A 3 -23.46 -9.97 -28.83
N TYR A 4 -24.28 -8.96 -29.03
CA TYR A 4 -24.14 -8.00 -30.12
C TYR A 4 -23.26 -6.87 -29.61
N LEU A 5 -22.07 -6.70 -30.19
CA LEU A 5 -21.20 -5.56 -29.98
C LEU A 5 -20.91 -4.99 -31.36
N ASN A 6 -21.39 -3.77 -31.61
CA ASN A 6 -20.49 -2.67 -31.94
C ASN A 6 -21.30 -1.37 -31.84
N ASP A 7 -21.11 -0.74 -30.67
CA ASP A 7 -20.98 0.70 -30.48
C ASP A 7 -21.85 1.63 -31.33
N ASN A 8 -22.81 2.30 -30.66
CA ASN A 8 -23.29 3.59 -31.11
C ASN A 8 -22.18 4.63 -30.85
N THR A 9 -21.13 4.67 -31.68
CA THR A 9 -20.12 5.73 -31.56
C THR A 9 -20.69 6.99 -32.20
N TYR A 10 -20.98 7.99 -31.38
CA TYR A 10 -21.25 9.33 -31.87
C TYR A 10 -19.92 10.09 -31.99
N ASP A 11 -19.40 10.22 -33.21
CA ASP A 11 -18.17 10.95 -33.51
C ASP A 11 -18.40 12.44 -33.81
N GLY A 12 -19.62 12.94 -33.60
CA GLY A 12 -19.94 14.35 -33.76
C GLY A 12 -20.31 14.79 -35.18
N GLY A 13 -20.67 13.89 -36.10
CA GLY A 13 -21.10 14.34 -37.43
C GLY A 13 -22.09 13.47 -38.21
N ASN A 14 -22.01 12.14 -38.17
CA ASN A 14 -22.86 11.28 -39.00
C ASN A 14 -23.24 9.97 -38.30
N ILE A 15 -24.55 9.66 -38.27
CA ILE A 15 -25.04 8.35 -37.83
C ILE A 15 -25.05 7.43 -39.06
N SER A 16 -24.16 6.43 -39.07
CA SER A 16 -24.23 5.34 -40.05
C SER A 16 -25.10 4.22 -39.49
N VAL A 17 -26.30 4.04 -40.05
CA VAL A 17 -27.22 2.97 -39.65
C VAL A 17 -27.06 1.82 -40.63
N GLU A 18 -26.32 0.78 -40.24
CA GLU A 18 -26.22 -0.46 -41.02
C GLU A 18 -27.48 -1.31 -40.82
N THR A 19 -28.11 -1.74 -41.91
CA THR A 19 -29.39 -2.50 -41.89
C THR A 19 -29.21 -4.01 -41.70
N GLU A 20 -27.96 -4.50 -41.77
CA GLU A 20 -27.64 -5.92 -41.58
C GLU A 20 -26.61 -6.12 -40.45
N LEU A 21 -27.09 -6.55 -39.28
CA LEU A 21 -26.25 -6.96 -38.15
C LEU A 21 -25.57 -8.31 -38.47
N LYS A 22 -24.30 -8.30 -38.85
CA LYS A 22 -23.50 -9.53 -38.98
C LYS A 22 -23.12 -10.04 -37.60
N SER A 23 -23.34 -11.34 -37.37
CA SER A 23 -22.90 -12.00 -36.14
C SER A 23 -21.38 -12.01 -36.07
N TYR A 24 -20.83 -11.45 -35.00
CA TYR A 24 -19.41 -11.53 -34.67
C TYR A 24 -19.31 -12.25 -33.32
N LEU A 25 -18.48 -13.28 -33.29
CA LEU A 25 -18.27 -14.13 -32.11
C LEU A 25 -16.83 -13.95 -31.71
N GLU A 26 -16.58 -13.09 -30.73
CA GLU A 26 -15.24 -12.92 -30.21
C GLU A 26 -14.90 -13.99 -29.19
N ASN A 27 -13.99 -14.88 -29.56
CA ASN A 27 -13.53 -15.99 -28.73
C ASN A 27 -12.31 -15.61 -27.87
N SER A 28 -11.92 -14.34 -27.83
CA SER A 28 -10.76 -13.85 -27.09
C SER A 28 -11.10 -12.55 -26.36
N LYS A 29 -10.49 -12.34 -25.19
CA LYS A 29 -10.71 -11.11 -24.41
C LYS A 29 -10.05 -9.92 -25.12
N ILE A 30 -10.84 -8.93 -25.51
CA ILE A 30 -10.41 -7.63 -26.05
C ILE A 30 -9.56 -6.79 -25.07
N PHE A 31 -9.67 -7.05 -23.77
CA PHE A 31 -8.84 -6.40 -22.74
C PHE A 31 -8.22 -7.44 -21.83
N ASN A 32 -6.88 -7.46 -21.78
CA ASN A 32 -6.14 -8.15 -20.76
C ASN A 32 -5.97 -7.19 -19.58
N SER A 33 -6.62 -7.46 -18.46
CA SER A 33 -6.50 -6.62 -17.26
C SER A 33 -5.09 -6.66 -16.65
N GLY A 34 -4.23 -7.59 -17.07
CA GLY A 34 -2.94 -7.86 -16.44
C GLY A 34 -3.06 -8.49 -15.05
N ILE A 35 -4.27 -8.73 -14.56
CA ILE A 35 -4.54 -9.29 -13.23
C ILE A 35 -4.75 -10.79 -13.35
N SER A 36 -3.92 -11.56 -12.65
CA SER A 36 -4.14 -12.99 -12.48
C SER A 36 -5.16 -13.23 -11.36
N ALA A 37 -6.33 -13.74 -11.71
CA ALA A 37 -7.33 -14.11 -10.71
C ALA A 37 -6.80 -15.26 -9.85
N ILE A 38 -6.96 -15.14 -8.53
CA ILE A 38 -6.71 -16.24 -7.59
C ILE A 38 -7.99 -17.05 -7.38
N PRO A 39 -7.91 -18.39 -7.21
CA PRO A 39 -9.07 -19.19 -6.87
C PRO A 39 -9.73 -18.72 -5.58
N SER A 40 -11.07 -18.74 -5.51
CA SER A 40 -11.82 -18.29 -4.33
C SER A 40 -11.39 -19.00 -3.04
N ALA A 41 -11.02 -20.29 -3.13
CA ALA A 41 -10.49 -21.08 -2.02
C ALA A 41 -9.17 -20.53 -1.43
N GLN A 42 -8.38 -19.79 -2.22
CA GLN A 42 -7.09 -19.21 -1.82
C GLN A 42 -7.20 -17.74 -1.39
N VAL A 43 -8.33 -17.08 -1.61
CA VAL A 43 -8.51 -15.66 -1.28
C VAL A 43 -8.26 -15.40 0.20
N LYS A 44 -8.84 -16.24 1.08
CA LYS A 44 -8.73 -16.05 2.53
C LYS A 44 -7.27 -16.08 3.00
N SER A 45 -6.52 -17.13 2.65
CA SER A 45 -5.11 -17.25 3.08
C SER A 45 -4.23 -16.16 2.45
N THR A 46 -4.47 -15.82 1.18
CA THR A 46 -3.71 -14.77 0.49
C THR A 46 -3.91 -13.41 1.16
N VAL A 47 -5.15 -13.02 1.42
CA VAL A 47 -5.47 -11.74 2.06
C VAL A 47 -4.93 -11.71 3.49
N LEU A 48 -5.18 -12.74 4.30
CA LEU A 48 -4.74 -12.75 5.70
C LEU A 48 -3.21 -12.75 5.87
N SER A 49 -2.47 -13.27 4.90
CA SER A 49 -1.00 -13.19 4.94
C SER A 49 -0.44 -11.78 4.71
N LYS A 50 -1.20 -10.91 4.02
CA LYS A 50 -0.73 -9.59 3.54
C LYS A 50 -1.56 -8.41 4.05
N VAL A 51 -2.61 -8.65 4.83
CA VAL A 51 -3.49 -7.60 5.34
C VAL A 51 -2.73 -6.65 6.27
N GLY A 52 -3.02 -5.35 6.25
CA GLY A 52 -2.38 -4.38 7.14
C GLY A 52 -0.94 -3.98 6.75
N ALA A 53 -0.45 -2.90 7.35
CA ALA A 53 0.91 -2.39 7.12
C ALA A 53 1.90 -3.15 8.01
N SER A 54 2.29 -4.36 7.62
CA SER A 54 3.06 -5.25 8.51
C SER A 54 4.46 -5.52 8.00
N LEU A 55 5.41 -4.76 8.54
CA LEU A 55 6.80 -5.20 8.70
C LEU A 55 6.91 -6.22 9.84
N TYR A 56 6.14 -6.01 10.92
CA TYR A 56 6.00 -6.87 12.08
C TYR A 56 4.52 -7.03 12.42
N ARG A 57 4.11 -8.19 12.94
CA ARG A 57 2.73 -8.46 13.38
C ARG A 57 2.66 -8.29 14.89
N ASP A 58 1.74 -7.45 15.35
CA ASP A 58 1.49 -7.33 16.79
C ASP A 58 0.32 -8.22 17.25
N SER A 59 0.08 -8.24 18.56
CA SER A 59 -0.98 -9.07 19.14
C SER A 59 -2.40 -8.64 18.74
N SER A 60 -2.59 -7.41 18.25
CA SER A 60 -3.86 -6.97 17.69
C SER A 60 -4.05 -7.45 16.26
N ASP A 61 -3.00 -7.44 15.44
CA ASP A 61 -3.00 -8.06 14.11
C ASP A 61 -3.33 -9.55 14.21
N GLU A 62 -2.63 -10.27 15.09
CA GLU A 62 -2.84 -11.70 15.33
C GLU A 62 -4.27 -11.98 15.79
N ARG A 63 -4.79 -11.21 16.75
CA ARG A 63 -6.18 -11.34 17.22
C ARG A 63 -7.18 -11.16 16.09
N ILE A 64 -7.00 -10.15 15.23
CA ILE A 64 -7.94 -9.90 14.12
C ILE A 64 -7.86 -11.02 13.08
N ILE A 65 -6.66 -11.52 12.77
CA ILE A 65 -6.47 -12.66 11.86
C ILE A 65 -7.17 -13.91 12.43
N ASP A 66 -7.02 -14.16 13.73
CA ASP A 66 -7.68 -15.27 14.43
C ASP A 66 -9.20 -15.12 14.44
N ASP A 67 -9.71 -13.91 14.67
CA ASP A 67 -11.13 -13.62 14.62
C ASP A 67 -11.73 -13.88 13.23
N VAL A 68 -11.00 -13.54 12.16
CA VAL A 68 -11.41 -13.86 10.78
C VAL A 68 -11.29 -15.36 10.51
N ASN A 69 -10.28 -16.03 11.08
CA ASN A 69 -10.09 -17.47 10.92
C ASN A 69 -11.23 -18.26 11.55
N ASN A 70 -11.60 -17.89 12.78
CA ASN A 70 -12.58 -18.60 13.61
C ASN A 70 -13.99 -18.00 13.53
N ARG A 71 -14.17 -16.87 12.83
CA ARG A 71 -15.44 -16.13 12.72
C ARG A 71 -15.99 -15.69 14.08
N THR A 72 -15.10 -15.26 14.97
CA THR A 72 -15.41 -14.88 16.36
C THR A 72 -15.44 -13.37 16.60
N GLY A 73 -15.14 -12.57 15.57
CA GLY A 73 -15.06 -11.11 15.66
C GLY A 73 -16.34 -10.47 16.21
N LYS A 74 -16.18 -9.41 17.00
CA LYS A 74 -17.27 -8.66 17.66
C LYS A 74 -17.22 -7.18 17.25
N ILE A 75 -18.38 -6.53 17.13
CA ILE A 75 -18.48 -5.07 16.91
C ILE A 75 -17.96 -4.35 18.17
N PRO A 76 -17.08 -3.33 18.04
CA PRO A 76 -16.27 -2.88 19.16
C PRO A 76 -17.09 -2.10 20.19
N GLY A 77 -17.16 -2.66 21.40
CA GLY A 77 -17.27 -1.92 22.66
C GLY A 77 -16.09 -2.21 23.61
N SER A 78 -15.26 -3.22 23.29
CA SER A 78 -14.08 -3.61 24.06
C SER A 78 -13.08 -4.31 23.14
N ALA A 79 -12.49 -3.57 22.21
CA ALA A 79 -11.49 -4.07 21.26
C ALA A 79 -10.13 -4.47 21.92
N GLY A 80 -10.12 -4.74 23.23
CA GLY A 80 -8.93 -5.16 23.96
C GLY A 80 -7.89 -4.06 24.23
N GLY A 81 -8.10 -2.84 23.74
CA GLY A 81 -7.13 -1.74 23.86
C GLY A 81 -6.01 -1.83 22.81
N TYR A 82 -5.02 -0.94 22.93
CA TYR A 82 -3.80 -1.01 22.11
C TYR A 82 -2.89 -2.12 22.66
N PRO A 83 -2.23 -2.89 21.79
CA PRO A 83 -1.29 -3.91 22.22
C PRO A 83 -0.06 -3.25 22.88
N ASP A 84 0.55 -3.96 23.83
CA ASP A 84 1.86 -3.57 24.35
C ASP A 84 2.89 -3.75 23.23
N LEU A 85 3.32 -2.65 22.65
CA LEU A 85 4.39 -2.66 21.66
C LEU A 85 5.74 -2.89 22.38
N PRO A 86 6.59 -3.80 21.88
CA PRO A 86 7.92 -3.97 22.45
C PRO A 86 8.65 -2.63 22.39
N LYS A 87 9.05 -2.13 23.57
CA LYS A 87 9.80 -0.88 23.66
C LYS A 87 11.20 -1.14 23.15
N GLY A 88 11.49 -0.64 21.95
CA GLY A 88 12.86 -0.59 21.44
C GLY A 88 13.73 0.36 22.28
N THR A 89 15.04 0.21 22.15
CA THR A 89 15.97 1.24 22.61
C THR A 89 15.84 2.43 21.66
N ALA A 90 15.39 3.58 22.16
CA ALA A 90 15.37 4.80 21.37
C ALA A 90 16.81 5.20 21.00
N TYR A 91 17.00 5.65 19.76
CA TYR A 91 18.26 6.25 19.34
C TYR A 91 18.48 7.59 20.06
N SER A 92 19.73 8.03 20.12
CA SER A 92 20.04 9.39 20.59
C SER A 92 19.70 10.38 19.50
N ASP A 93 18.86 11.36 19.83
CA ASP A 93 18.40 12.46 18.98
C ASP A 93 18.47 13.73 19.84
N SER A 94 19.53 14.50 19.64
CA SER A 94 19.94 15.59 20.53
C SER A 94 19.10 16.85 20.33
N ASP A 95 18.73 17.17 19.10
CA ASP A 95 17.93 18.34 18.73
C ASP A 95 16.46 18.03 18.47
N LYS A 96 16.07 16.75 18.51
CA LYS A 96 14.70 16.25 18.47
C LYS A 96 14.00 16.51 17.15
N ASP A 97 14.75 16.43 16.06
CA ASP A 97 14.22 16.61 14.72
C ASP A 97 13.75 15.31 14.06
N GLY A 98 13.96 14.18 14.75
CA GLY A 98 13.54 12.86 14.31
C GLY A 98 14.66 12.05 13.67
N MET A 99 15.88 12.58 13.50
CA MET A 99 17.05 11.85 13.03
C MET A 99 17.93 11.37 14.20
N SER A 100 18.77 10.36 13.98
CA SER A 100 19.70 9.91 15.03
C SER A 100 21.05 10.62 14.93
N ASN A 101 21.64 10.98 16.08
CA ASN A 101 22.95 11.61 16.14
C ASN A 101 24.03 10.83 15.38
N GLU A 102 23.96 9.50 15.41
CA GLU A 102 24.88 8.60 14.71
C GLU A 102 24.72 8.73 13.19
N TRP A 103 23.49 8.69 12.70
CA TRP A 103 23.20 8.84 11.27
C TRP A 103 23.54 10.24 10.77
N GLU A 104 23.19 11.26 11.53
CA GLU A 104 23.51 12.65 11.22
C GLU A 104 25.03 12.85 11.09
N THR A 105 25.79 12.38 12.08
CA THR A 105 27.26 12.46 12.05
C THR A 105 27.85 11.66 10.87
N ALA A 106 27.32 10.47 10.59
CA ALA A 106 27.78 9.63 9.49
C ALA A 106 27.53 10.26 8.11
N ASN A 107 26.47 11.06 7.97
CA ASN A 107 26.10 11.71 6.71
C ASN A 107 26.54 13.18 6.63
N GLY A 108 27.22 13.72 7.67
CA GLY A 108 27.76 15.08 7.66
C GLY A 108 26.77 16.18 8.06
N LEU A 109 25.72 15.84 8.81
CA LEU A 109 24.82 16.80 9.48
C LEU A 109 25.34 17.20 10.86
N ASN A 110 24.65 18.16 11.47
CA ASN A 110 24.93 18.58 12.83
C ASN A 110 23.83 18.08 13.78
N PRO A 111 24.12 17.11 14.67
CA PRO A 111 23.17 16.58 15.67
C PRO A 111 22.59 17.57 16.69
N ASN A 112 22.87 18.86 16.52
CA ASN A 112 22.39 19.92 17.40
C ASN A 112 21.70 21.05 16.59
N ASP A 113 21.43 20.85 15.30
CA ASP A 113 20.73 21.79 14.41
C ASP A 113 19.50 21.15 13.75
N SER A 114 18.40 21.10 14.51
CA SER A 114 17.10 20.60 14.03
C SER A 114 16.57 21.19 12.71
N SER A 115 17.14 22.31 12.24
CA SER A 115 16.75 22.90 10.97
C SER A 115 17.30 22.14 9.76
N ASP A 116 18.33 21.31 9.93
CA ASP A 116 18.93 20.57 8.84
C ASP A 116 18.10 19.34 8.41
N SER A 117 17.23 18.80 9.27
CA SER A 117 16.21 17.79 8.90
C SER A 117 15.41 18.15 7.65
N ASN A 118 15.05 19.43 7.48
CA ASN A 118 14.25 19.94 6.37
C ASN A 118 15.09 20.40 5.16
N LYS A 119 16.41 20.33 5.25
CA LYS A 119 17.30 20.66 4.13
C LYS A 119 17.45 19.42 3.23
N ASP A 120 17.74 19.70 1.97
CA ASP A 120 18.18 18.73 0.98
C ASP A 120 19.68 18.95 0.82
N ARG A 121 20.50 18.00 1.29
CA ARG A 121 21.96 18.20 1.38
C ARG A 121 22.66 17.95 0.04
N ASP A 122 22.04 17.18 -0.83
CA ASP A 122 22.58 16.65 -2.08
C ASP A 122 21.77 17.06 -3.32
N ASP A 123 20.77 17.92 -3.13
CA ASP A 123 19.95 18.56 -4.15
C ASP A 123 19.21 17.53 -5.04
N ASP A 124 18.78 16.40 -4.46
CA ASP A 124 18.11 15.31 -5.18
C ASP A 124 16.57 15.38 -5.09
N GLY A 125 16.04 16.28 -4.26
CA GLY A 125 14.62 16.52 -4.04
C GLY A 125 14.06 15.88 -2.76
N TYR A 126 14.87 15.19 -1.97
CA TYR A 126 14.46 14.62 -0.68
C TYR A 126 15.08 15.39 0.49
N THR A 127 14.29 15.55 1.55
CA THR A 127 14.79 16.12 2.80
C THR A 127 15.66 15.10 3.53
N ASN A 128 16.58 15.59 4.35
CA ASN A 128 17.42 14.73 5.20
C ASN A 128 16.60 13.80 6.11
N LEU A 129 15.42 14.26 6.58
CA LEU A 129 14.51 13.42 7.35
C LEU A 129 13.92 12.28 6.50
N GLU A 130 13.53 12.54 5.25
CA GLU A 130 13.01 11.50 4.35
C GLU A 130 14.08 10.44 4.06
N GLU A 131 15.32 10.87 3.83
CA GLU A 131 16.47 9.99 3.65
C GLU A 131 16.72 9.12 4.90
N TYR A 132 16.63 9.71 6.09
CA TYR A 132 16.74 8.95 7.34
C TYR A 132 15.61 7.92 7.51
N LEU A 133 14.37 8.30 7.22
CA LEU A 133 13.23 7.38 7.25
C LEU A 133 13.40 6.24 6.24
N HIS A 134 13.91 6.53 5.04
CA HIS A 134 14.23 5.51 4.06
C HIS A 134 15.33 4.56 4.55
N TYR A 135 16.41 5.10 5.13
CA TYR A 135 17.49 4.32 5.74
C TYR A 135 16.99 3.35 6.81
N LEU A 136 16.00 3.74 7.63
CA LEU A 136 15.39 2.86 8.64
C LEU A 136 14.57 1.70 8.07
N THR A 137 14.14 1.78 6.80
CA THR A 137 13.36 0.71 6.15
C THR A 137 14.21 -0.34 5.45
N ASN A 138 15.48 -0.01 5.13
CA ASN A 138 16.39 -0.89 4.39
C ASN A 138 17.35 -1.68 5.30
N ASN A 139 17.36 -1.43 6.61
CA ASN A 139 18.19 -2.12 7.62
C ASN A 139 17.34 -2.92 8.61
#